data_AF-A0A1Q5FVG3-F1
#
_entry.id   AF-A0A1Q5FVG3-F1
#
_cell.length_a   1.000
_cell.length_b   1.000
_cell.length_c   1.000
_cell.angle_alpha   90.00
_cell.angle_beta   90.00
_cell.angle_gamma   90.00
#
_symmetry.space_group_name_H-M   'P 1'
#
loop_
_entity.id
_entity.type
_entity.pdbx_description
1 polymer ?
#
loop_
_entity_poly.entity_id
_entity_poly.type
_entity_poly.pdbx_seq_one_letter_code
_entity_poly.pdbx_strand_id
1 'polypeptide(L)' 'MAVPTPPIPFLVRLADGRALAGAEFTPGGFVCVHSPDDLAGICLIAMSTEALLADREQAHLLHGATIEHYE' A
#
# COMPACT_ATOMS: atom_id res chain seq x y z
N MET A 1 -23.08 -17.95 -4.85
CA MET A 1 -21.75 -17.49 -4.38
C MET A 1 -21.62 -16.02 -4.77
N ALA A 2 -21.26 -15.14 -3.84
CA ALA A 2 -20.93 -13.76 -4.19
C ALA A 2 -19.59 -13.75 -4.94
N VAL A 3 -19.50 -12.99 -6.03
CA VAL A 3 -18.22 -12.78 -6.73
C VAL A 3 -17.40 -11.79 -5.90
N PRO A 4 -16.14 -12.09 -5.55
CA PRO A 4 -15.29 -11.13 -4.87
C PRO A 4 -15.09 -9.91 -5.77
N THR A 5 -15.28 -8.72 -5.22
CA THR A 5 -14.95 -7.47 -5.90
C THR A 5 -13.46 -7.49 -6.27
N PRO A 6 -13.08 -7.11 -7.50
CA PRO A 6 -11.67 -7.01 -7.85
C PRO A 6 -10.96 -6.00 -6.94
N PRO A 7 -9.69 -6.23 -6.57
CA PRO A 7 -8.92 -5.27 -5.80
C PRO A 7 -8.78 -3.94 -6.55
N ILE A 8 -8.83 -2.83 -5.80
CA ILE A 8 -8.65 -1.48 -6.30
C ILE A 8 -7.15 -1.16 -6.24
N PRO A 9 -6.48 -0.95 -7.39
CA PRO A 9 -5.05 -0.65 -7.40
C PRO A 9 -4.78 0.78 -6.92
N PHE A 10 -3.64 0.99 -6.29
CA PHE A 10 -3.12 2.31 -5.93
C PHE A 10 -1.59 2.30 -5.96
N LEU A 11 -0.99 3.50 -5.92
CA LEU A 11 0.45 3.70 -5.80
C LEU A 11 0.79 4.29 -4.44
N VAL A 12 1.85 3.80 -3.81
CA VAL A 12 2.48 4.42 -2.66
C VAL A 12 3.67 5.23 -3.15
N ARG A 13 3.61 6.56 -3.04
CA ARG A 13 4.74 7.45 -3.30
C ARG A 13 5.58 7.56 -2.04
N LEU A 14 6.83 7.11 -2.12
CA LEU A 14 7.78 7.20 -1.01
C LEU A 14 8.42 8.60 -0.98
N ALA A 15 8.88 9.02 0.21
CA ALA A 15 9.53 10.32 0.39
C ALA A 15 10.86 10.44 -0.39
N ASP A 16 11.49 9.32 -0.75
CA ASP A 16 12.70 9.27 -1.57
C ASP A 16 12.43 9.32 -3.09
N GLY A 17 11.15 9.46 -3.50
CA GLY A 17 10.73 9.56 -4.89
C GLY A 17 10.44 8.22 -5.57
N ARG A 18 10.69 7.08 -4.92
CA ARG A 18 10.29 5.77 -5.43
C ARG A 18 8.77 5.57 -5.30
N ALA A 19 8.25 4.59 -6.04
CA ALA A 19 6.85 4.20 -5.95
C ALA A 19 6.71 2.70 -5.73
N LEU A 20 5.78 2.31 -4.86
CA LEU A 20 5.40 0.92 -4.62
C LEU A 20 3.98 0.67 -5.14
N ALA A 21 3.71 -0.54 -5.61
CA ALA A 21 2.38 -0.93 -6.05
C ALA A 21 1.57 -1.46 -4.86
N GLY A 22 0.33 -1.01 -4.74
CA GLY A 22 -0.61 -1.45 -3.73
C GLY A 22 -1.95 -1.88 -4.30
N ALA A 23 -2.67 -2.71 -3.55
CA ALA A 23 -4.02 -3.14 -3.85
C ALA A 23 -4.90 -3.12 -2.60
N GLU A 24 -6.10 -2.58 -2.73
CA GLU A 24 -7.13 -2.50 -1.71
C GLU A 24 -8.25 -3.49 -2.02
N PHE A 25 -8.58 -4.39 -1.09
CA PHE A 25 -9.46 -5.52 -1.38
C PHE A 25 -10.96 -5.22 -1.21
N THR A 26 -11.29 -4.07 -0.61
CA THR A 26 -12.63 -3.46 -0.54
C THR A 26 -12.46 -1.98 -0.19
N PRO A 27 -13.32 -1.05 -0.64
CA PRO A 27 -13.25 0.35 -0.21
C PRO A 27 -13.24 0.49 1.32
N GLY A 28 -12.21 1.15 1.85
CA GLY A 28 -11.95 1.31 3.29
C GLY A 28 -11.45 0.03 3.99
N GLY A 29 -11.00 -0.98 3.23
CA GLY A 29 -10.61 -2.29 3.77
C GLY A 29 -9.12 -2.57 3.69
N PHE A 30 -8.78 -3.85 3.83
CA PHE A 30 -7.39 -4.29 3.87
C PHE A 30 -6.62 -3.90 2.61
N VAL A 31 -5.38 -3.50 2.81
CA VAL A 31 -4.45 -3.14 1.75
C VAL A 31 -3.22 -4.03 1.78
N CYS A 32 -2.69 -4.32 0.61
CA CYS A 32 -1.44 -5.03 0.39
C CYS A 32 -0.51 -4.15 -0.44
N VAL A 33 0.74 -3.98 -0.01
CA VAL A 33 1.77 -3.25 -0.74
C VAL A 33 2.94 -4.17 -1.01
N HIS A 34 3.33 -4.26 -2.27
CA HIS A 34 4.47 -5.02 -2.71
C HIS A 34 5.64 -4.08 -3.03
N SER A 35 6.82 -4.40 -2.52
CA SER A 35 8.07 -3.73 -2.90
C SER A 35 8.77 -4.54 -3.99
N PRO A 36 9.03 -3.96 -5.18
CA PRO A 36 9.76 -4.66 -6.24
C PRO A 36 11.21 -4.98 -5.86
N ASP A 37 11.77 -4.25 -4.88
CA ASP A 37 13.11 -4.49 -4.35
C ASP A 37 13.15 -5.66 -3.35
N ASP A 38 11.99 -6.14 -2.89
CA ASP A 38 11.90 -7.28 -1.98
C ASP A 38 11.96 -8.60 -2.76
N LEU A 39 13.18 -9.13 -2.90
CA LEU A 39 13.44 -10.41 -3.57
C LEU A 39 12.85 -11.62 -2.85
N ALA A 40 12.48 -11.48 -1.57
CA ALA A 40 11.80 -12.53 -0.82
C ALA A 40 10.29 -12.55 -1.08
N GLY A 41 9.76 -11.57 -1.83
CA GLY A 41 8.35 -11.47 -2.17
C GLY A 41 7.46 -11.14 -0.98
N ILE A 42 8.00 -10.47 0.04
CA ILE A 42 7.24 -10.10 1.23
C ILE A 42 6.36 -8.88 0.89
N CYS A 43 5.09 -8.95 1.29
CA CYS A 43 4.15 -7.85 1.18
C CYS A 43 3.86 -7.23 2.54
N LEU A 44 3.68 -5.91 2.56
CA LEU A 44 3.17 -5.18 3.71
C LEU A 44 1.64 -5.25 3.68
N ILE A 45 1.02 -5.68 4.78
CA ILE A 45 -0.44 -5.74 4.93
C ILE A 45 -0.88 -4.74 6.00
N ALA A 46 -1.91 -3.96 5.72
CA ALA A 46 -2.55 -3.08 6.69
C ALA A 46 -4.08 -3.13 6.58
N MET A 47 -4.78 -2.65 7.61
CA MET A 47 -6.26 -2.67 7.66
C MET A 47 -6.91 -1.62 6.77
N SER A 48 -6.18 -0.56 6.41
CA SER A 48 -6.60 0.52 5.52
C SER A 48 -5.37 1.28 5.01
N THR A 49 -5.56 2.19 4.05
CA THR A 49 -4.50 3.10 3.58
C THR A 49 -4.05 4.08 4.68
N GLU A 50 -4.96 4.51 5.56
CA GLU A 50 -4.60 5.36 6.71
C GLU A 50 -3.77 4.59 7.74
N ALA A 51 -4.11 3.34 8.03
CA ALA A 51 -3.32 2.49 8.94
C ALA A 51 -1.94 2.16 8.34
N LEU A 52 -1.86 2.05 7.01
CA LEU A 52 -0.60 1.87 6.30
C LEU A 52 0.33 3.08 6.47
N LEU A 53 -0.23 4.29 6.34
CA LEU A 53 0.49 5.57 6.42
C LEU A 53 0.53 6.20 7.83
N ALA A 54 -0.05 5.53 8.83
CA ALA A 54 -0.04 6.00 10.22
C ALA A 54 1.39 6.30 10.67
N ASP A 55 1.55 7.34 11.51
CA ASP A 55 2.85 7.92 11.86
C ASP A 55 3.91 6.85 12.17
N ARG A 56 4.99 6.86 11.39
CA ARG A 56 6.08 5.89 11.46
C ARG A 56 7.35 6.61 11.88
N GLU A 57 8.25 5.89 12.54
CA GLU A 57 9.60 6.37 12.79
C GLU A 57 10.33 6.74 11.49
N GLN A 58 11.23 7.71 11.53
CA GLN A 58 11.96 8.20 10.35
C GLN A 58 12.72 7.12 9.57
N ALA A 59 13.17 6.05 10.24
CA ALA A 59 13.88 4.95 9.59
C ALA A 59 12.96 4.00 8.80
N HIS A 60 11.64 4.10 8.99
CA HIS A 60 10.67 3.24 8.32
C HIS A 60 10.48 3.66 6.86
N LEU A 61 10.45 2.69 5.94
CA LEU A 61 10.32 2.92 4.49
C LEU A 61 9.14 3.83 4.12
N LEU A 62 8.00 3.64 4.80
CA LEU A 62 6.76 4.39 4.56
C LEU A 62 6.69 5.75 5.28
N HIS A 63 7.75 6.17 5.97
CA HIS A 63 7.76 7.49 6.60
C HIS A 63 7.64 8.60 5.55
N GLY A 64 6.65 9.47 5.69
CA GLY A 64 6.36 10.54 4.73
C GLY A 64 5.80 10.05 3.38
N ALA A 65 5.36 8.80 3.29
CA ALA A 65 4.74 8.27 2.07
C ALA A 65 3.31 8.78 1.87
N THR A 66 2.85 8.83 0.62
CA THR A 66 1.47 9.22 0.24
C THR A 66 0.84 8.19 -0.69
N ILE A 67 -0.50 8.15 -0.74
CA ILE A 67 -1.25 7.30 -1.67
C ILE A 67 -1.71 8.11 -2.89
N GLU A 68 -1.59 7.52 -4.07
CA GLU A 68 -2.15 7.99 -5.32
C GLU A 68 -3.07 6.90 -5.89
N HIS A 69 -4.34 7.23 -6.10
CA HIS A 69 -5.30 6.33 -6.75
C HIS A 69 -5.33 6.60 -8.24
N TYR A 70 -5.51 5.55 -9.04
CA TYR A 70 -5.77 5.69 -10.47
C TYR A 70 -7.19 6.23 -10.67
N GLU A 71 -7.33 7.31 -11.44
CA GLU A 71 -8.62 7.87 -11.85
C GLU A 71 -9.39 6.95 -12.80
#